data_AF-A0A429Y4A5-F1
#
_entry.id   AF-A0A429Y4A5-F1
#
_cell.length_a   1.000
_cell.length_b   1.000
_cell.length_c   1.000
_cell.angle_alpha   90.00
_cell.angle_beta   90.00
_cell.angle_gamma   90.00
#
_symmetry.space_group_name_H-M   'P 1'
#
loop_
_entity.id
_entity.type
_entity.pdbx_description
1 polymer ?
#
loop_
_entity_poly.entity_id
_entity_poly.type
_entity_poly.pdbx_seq_one_letter_code
_entity_poly.pdbx_strand_id
1 'polypeptide(L)'
;MGMKTTRENFTGWEIKHLNQPLSFDDVWELGKEKYRFDTQDLIGIYVFQNIITNRFYVGSSHHIFGRLKSHASSMKSGKHSYQQINEDFKKYGKDSFVFKILTYCNNSQLHRFEKSWLQTYSEKEKLYNQVEIDNWDKAKGRWVRNRW
;
A
#
# COMPACT_ATOMS: atom_id res chain seq x y z
N MET A 1 7.99 -15.31 -5.45
CA MET A 1 7.36 -15.10 -6.77
C MET A 1 7.24 -13.59 -6.98
N GLY A 2 8.25 -12.96 -7.58
CA GLY A 2 8.26 -11.51 -7.83
C GLY A 2 7.69 -11.22 -9.21
N MET A 3 6.79 -10.24 -9.32
CA MET A 3 6.29 -9.82 -10.64
C MET A 3 7.44 -9.20 -11.42
N LYS A 4 7.66 -9.66 -12.65
CA LYS A 4 8.70 -9.09 -13.53
C LYS A 4 8.25 -7.70 -13.99
N THR A 5 8.83 -6.68 -13.38
CA THR A 5 8.71 -5.31 -13.86
C THR A 5 9.47 -5.15 -15.18
N THR A 6 9.00 -4.24 -16.03
CA THR A 6 9.71 -3.80 -17.25
C THR A 6 10.78 -2.76 -16.93
N ARG A 7 10.93 -2.38 -15.67
CA ARG A 7 11.92 -1.41 -15.23
C ARG A 7 13.23 -2.12 -14.94
N GLU A 8 14.28 -1.71 -15.63
CA GLU A 8 15.57 -2.41 -15.61
C GLU A 8 16.47 -1.95 -14.46
N ASN A 9 16.33 -0.69 -14.03
CA ASN A 9 17.20 -0.08 -13.02
C ASN A 9 16.42 0.43 -11.80
N PHE A 10 16.91 0.07 -10.62
CA PHE A 10 16.42 0.54 -9.33
C PHE A 10 17.53 1.29 -8.59
N THR A 11 17.14 2.36 -7.89
CA THR A 11 18.06 3.09 -7.02
C THR A 11 18.42 2.25 -5.80
N GLY A 12 19.54 2.57 -5.15
CA GLY A 12 19.90 1.96 -3.87
C GLY A 12 18.83 2.19 -2.79
N TRP A 13 18.13 3.33 -2.85
CA TRP A 13 17.00 3.64 -1.98
C TRP A 13 15.85 2.65 -2.14
N GLU A 14 15.45 2.37 -3.37
CA GLU A 14 14.36 1.43 -3.65
C GLU A 14 14.73 0.02 -3.21
N ILE A 15 15.95 -0.43 -3.49
CA ILE A 15 16.42 -1.75 -3.08
C ILE A 15 16.39 -1.86 -1.55
N LYS A 16 16.83 -0.81 -0.83
CA LYS A 16 16.83 -0.76 0.63
C LYS A 16 15.43 -0.92 1.22
N HIS A 17 14.43 -0.23 0.68
CA HIS A 17 13.08 -0.21 1.25
C HIS A 17 12.14 -1.28 0.68
N LEU A 18 12.56 -2.02 -0.35
CA LEU A 18 11.80 -3.12 -0.91
C LEU A 18 11.64 -4.26 0.11
N ASN A 19 10.40 -4.63 0.41
CA ASN A 19 10.01 -5.61 1.44
C ASN A 19 10.48 -5.30 2.86
N GLN A 20 11.12 -4.16 3.10
CA GLN A 20 11.51 -3.73 4.44
C GLN A 20 10.24 -3.38 5.22
N PRO A 21 10.03 -3.93 6.43
CA PRO A 21 8.99 -3.47 7.33
C PRO A 21 9.27 -2.04 7.79
N LEU A 22 8.25 -1.20 7.72
CA LEU A 22 8.25 0.18 8.17
C LEU A 22 7.19 0.33 9.26
N SER A 23 7.59 0.90 10.39
CA SER A 23 6.64 1.32 11.42
C SER A 23 5.85 2.54 10.97
N PHE A 24 4.82 2.88 11.75
CA PHE A 24 4.06 4.11 11.55
C PHE A 24 4.95 5.37 11.61
N ASP A 25 5.93 5.38 12.51
CA ASP A 25 6.85 6.51 12.69
C ASP A 25 7.86 6.58 11.54
N ASP A 26 8.32 5.44 11.01
CA ASP A 26 9.18 5.39 9.81
C ASP A 26 8.45 5.99 8.60
N VAL A 27 7.19 5.63 8.38
CA VAL A 27 6.38 6.20 7.28
C VAL A 27 6.26 7.72 7.40
N TRP A 28 6.12 8.24 8.62
CA TRP A 28 6.07 9.68 8.85
C TRP A 28 7.42 10.35 8.58
N GLU A 29 8.52 9.73 9.01
CA GLU A 29 9.88 10.21 8.84
C GLU A 29 10.27 10.27 7.35
N LEU A 30 10.00 9.20 6.60
CA LEU A 30 10.26 9.13 5.16
C LEU A 30 9.40 10.13 4.36
N GLY A 31 8.31 10.61 4.94
CA GLY A 31 7.46 11.65 4.36
C GLY A 31 7.93 13.08 4.63
N LYS A 32 9.14 13.30 5.18
CA LYS A 32 9.74 14.63 5.40
C LYS A 32 10.48 15.14 4.17
N GLU A 33 10.56 16.45 4.05
CA GLU A 33 11.12 17.16 2.88
C GLU A 33 12.58 16.79 2.58
N LYS A 34 13.39 16.49 3.61
CA LYS A 34 14.77 16.02 3.44
C LYS A 34 14.91 14.71 2.65
N TYR A 35 13.86 13.88 2.56
CA TYR A 35 13.86 12.64 1.77
C TYR A 35 13.12 12.78 0.44
N ARG A 36 12.72 14.01 0.06
CA ARG A 36 11.88 14.22 -1.13
C ARG A 36 12.56 13.68 -2.39
N PHE A 37 13.85 13.94 -2.57
CA PHE A 37 14.57 13.46 -3.77
C PHE A 37 14.59 11.93 -3.87
N ASP A 38 14.69 11.22 -2.75
CA ASP A 38 14.72 9.77 -2.73
C ASP A 38 13.32 9.13 -2.84
N THR A 39 12.27 9.84 -2.43
CA THR A 39 10.90 9.31 -2.32
C THR A 39 9.96 9.78 -3.42
N GLN A 40 10.34 10.81 -4.16
CA GLN A 40 9.53 11.42 -5.20
C GLN A 40 9.35 10.47 -6.40
N ASP A 41 8.13 10.49 -6.96
CA ASP A 41 7.75 9.78 -8.19
C ASP A 41 8.00 8.26 -8.20
N LEU A 42 8.10 7.66 -7.00
CA LEU A 42 8.20 6.22 -6.86
C LEU A 42 6.83 5.56 -6.98
N ILE A 43 6.64 4.91 -8.12
CA ILE A 43 5.44 4.18 -8.52
C ILE A 43 5.54 2.72 -8.08
N GLY A 44 4.46 2.18 -7.50
CA GLY A 44 4.45 0.77 -7.10
C GLY A 44 3.32 0.35 -6.19
N ILE A 45 3.49 -0.85 -5.64
CA ILE A 45 2.52 -1.56 -4.80
C ILE A 45 3.06 -1.64 -3.39
N TYR A 46 2.21 -1.35 -2.42
CA TYR A 46 2.49 -1.47 -1.00
C TYR A 46 1.42 -2.31 -0.31
N VAL A 47 1.77 -2.76 0.89
CA VAL A 47 0.86 -3.42 1.82
C VAL A 47 1.03 -2.82 3.21
N PHE A 48 -0.02 -2.84 4.00
CA PHE A 48 0.13 -2.73 5.46
C PHE A 48 -0.69 -3.80 6.17
N GLN A 49 -0.20 -4.23 7.32
CA GLN A 49 -0.75 -5.31 8.12
C GLN A 49 -1.06 -4.80 9.52
N ASN A 50 -2.23 -5.15 10.03
CA ASN A 50 -2.44 -5.15 11.47
C ASN A 50 -1.90 -6.48 12.04
N ILE A 51 -0.81 -6.43 12.80
CA ILE A 51 -0.12 -7.62 13.31
C ILE A 51 -0.90 -8.35 14.42
N ILE A 52 -1.87 -7.69 15.04
CA ILE A 52 -2.73 -8.27 16.09
C ILE A 52 -3.91 -9.02 15.47
N THR A 53 -4.56 -8.44 14.47
CA THR A 53 -5.72 -9.06 13.80
C THR A 53 -5.35 -9.94 12.62
N ASN A 54 -4.10 -9.88 12.18
CA ASN A 54 -3.57 -10.50 10.97
C ASN A 54 -4.38 -10.13 9.71
N ARG A 55 -4.84 -8.87 9.65
CA ARG A 55 -5.53 -8.31 8.48
C ARG A 55 -4.59 -7.43 7.67
N PHE A 56 -4.75 -7.45 6.35
CA PHE A 56 -3.87 -6.76 5.42
C PHE A 56 -4.66 -5.79 4.54
N TYR A 57 -4.00 -4.71 4.13
CA TYR A 57 -4.46 -3.84 3.05
C TYR A 57 -3.40 -3.77 1.97
N VAL A 58 -3.77 -4.00 0.73
CA VAL A 58 -2.91 -3.85 -0.44
C VAL A 58 -3.37 -2.64 -1.24
N GLY A 59 -2.44 -1.80 -1.67
CA GLY A 59 -2.74 -0.63 -2.49
C GLY A 59 -1.62 -0.31 -3.47
N SER A 60 -1.94 0.54 -4.44
CA SER A 60 -1.02 1.04 -5.45
C SER A 60 -0.95 2.56 -5.43
N SER A 61 0.15 3.14 -5.92
CA SER A 61 0.27 4.59 -6.08
C SER A 61 1.38 4.97 -7.06
N HIS A 62 1.26 6.16 -7.65
CA HIS A 62 2.34 6.83 -8.35
C HIS A 62 3.35 7.52 -7.42
N HIS A 63 2.98 7.70 -6.15
CA HIS A 63 3.82 8.31 -5.12
C HIS A 63 3.66 7.51 -3.80
N ILE A 64 4.26 6.31 -3.75
CA ILE A 64 4.03 5.32 -2.68
C ILE A 64 4.19 5.93 -1.28
N PHE A 65 5.29 6.61 -1.01
CA PHE A 65 5.57 7.16 0.33
C PHE A 65 4.57 8.26 0.74
N GLY A 66 4.16 9.11 -0.20
CA GLY A 66 3.11 10.11 0.03
C GLY A 66 1.76 9.44 0.36
N ARG A 67 1.44 8.36 -0.36
CA ARG A 67 0.20 7.60 -0.11
C ARG A 67 0.22 6.86 1.22
N LEU A 68 1.35 6.26 1.61
CA LEU A 68 1.53 5.64 2.92
C LEU A 68 1.34 6.66 4.05
N LYS A 69 1.94 7.85 3.93
CA LYS A 69 1.75 8.95 4.89
C LYS A 69 0.29 9.38 4.98
N SER A 70 -0.41 9.48 3.84
CA SER A 70 -1.85 9.80 3.80
C SER A 70 -2.68 8.74 4.53
N HIS A 71 -2.43 7.45 4.28
CA HIS A 71 -3.08 6.34 5.00
C HIS A 71 -2.84 6.44 6.51
N ALA A 72 -1.59 6.60 6.93
CA ALA A 72 -1.22 6.79 8.33
C ALA A 72 -1.97 7.99 8.97
N SER A 73 -1.96 9.15 8.32
CA SER A 73 -2.69 10.34 8.78
C SER A 73 -4.21 10.10 8.90
N SER A 74 -4.81 9.42 7.94
CA SER A 74 -6.24 9.09 7.96
C SER A 74 -6.59 8.11 9.07
N MET A 75 -5.74 7.10 9.33
CA MET A 75 -5.91 6.20 10.48
C MET A 75 -5.85 6.96 11.80
N LYS A 76 -4.83 7.81 11.98
CA LYS A 76 -4.65 8.62 13.20
C LYS A 76 -5.82 9.56 13.49
N SER A 77 -6.42 10.11 12.43
CA SER A 77 -7.59 10.99 12.54
C SER A 77 -8.92 10.24 12.58
N GLY A 78 -8.92 8.91 12.45
CA GLY A 78 -10.13 8.09 12.35
C GLY A 78 -10.97 8.36 11.08
N LYS A 79 -10.35 8.92 10.04
CA LYS A 79 -10.98 9.28 8.76
C LYS A 79 -10.51 8.39 7.62
N HIS A 80 -9.97 7.21 7.93
CA HIS A 80 -9.68 6.23 6.90
C HIS A 80 -10.98 5.79 6.23
N SER A 81 -10.87 5.47 4.96
CA SER A 81 -12.00 5.08 4.15
C SER A 81 -12.67 3.77 4.54
N TYR A 82 -11.84 2.81 4.91
CA TYR A 82 -12.29 1.50 5.39
C TYR A 82 -12.54 1.61 6.89
N GLN A 83 -13.80 1.52 7.30
CA GLN A 83 -14.22 1.63 8.69
C GLN A 83 -13.49 0.63 9.61
N GLN A 84 -13.30 -0.61 9.16
CA GLN A 84 -12.59 -1.66 9.91
C GLN A 84 -11.16 -1.24 10.28
N ILE A 85 -10.48 -0.46 9.42
CA ILE A 85 -9.14 0.05 9.71
C ILE A 85 -9.21 1.09 10.83
N ASN A 86 -10.20 2.00 10.80
CA ASN A 86 -10.37 2.98 11.87
C ASN A 86 -10.67 2.32 13.21
N GLU A 87 -11.52 1.29 13.21
CA GLU A 87 -11.88 0.52 14.41
C GLU A 87 -10.67 -0.22 14.98
N ASP A 88 -9.93 -0.93 14.14
CA ASP A 88 -8.72 -1.64 14.55
C ASP A 88 -7.64 -0.67 15.03
N PHE A 89 -7.46 0.48 14.36
CA PHE A 89 -6.51 1.50 14.79
C PHE A 89 -6.90 2.12 16.13
N LYS A 90 -8.19 2.44 16.33
CA LYS A 90 -8.70 2.94 17.61
C LYS A 90 -8.49 1.93 18.74
N LYS A 91 -8.60 0.64 18.44
CA LYS A 91 -8.52 -0.45 19.44
C LYS A 91 -7.08 -0.84 19.78
N TYR A 92 -6.20 -0.96 18.79
CA TYR A 92 -4.86 -1.54 18.96
C TYR A 92 -3.72 -0.52 18.82
N GLY A 93 -4.01 0.70 18.37
CA GLY A 93 -3.04 1.78 18.28
C GLY A 93 -2.12 1.69 17.06
N LYS A 94 -1.20 2.66 16.96
CA LYS A 94 -0.31 2.79 15.80
C LYS A 94 0.70 1.64 15.65
N ASP A 95 1.16 1.09 16.77
CA ASP A 95 2.22 0.08 16.80
C ASP A 95 1.72 -1.29 16.35
N SER A 96 0.40 -1.47 16.24
CA SER A 96 -0.17 -2.67 15.61
C SER A 96 -0.09 -2.67 14.09
N PHE A 97 0.33 -1.57 13.44
CA PHE A 97 0.38 -1.46 11.98
C PHE A 97 1.81 -1.43 11.44
N VAL A 98 2.10 -2.33 10.50
CA VAL A 98 3.39 -2.41 9.80
C VAL A 98 3.17 -2.27 8.31
N PHE A 99 3.97 -1.42 7.66
CA PHE A 99 3.90 -1.12 6.23
C PHE A 99 5.06 -1.78 5.49
N LYS A 100 4.86 -2.16 4.22
CA LYS A 100 5.90 -2.72 3.34
C LYS A 100 5.67 -2.28 1.91
N ILE A 101 6.75 -2.10 1.17
CA ILE A 101 6.70 -1.90 -0.28
C ILE A 101 6.92 -3.26 -0.93
N LEU A 102 5.96 -3.73 -1.72
CA LEU A 102 6.01 -5.07 -2.33
C LEU A 102 6.73 -5.05 -3.67
N THR A 103 6.51 -4.00 -4.47
CA THR A 103 7.04 -3.92 -5.84
C THR A 103 7.07 -2.48 -6.30
N TYR A 104 8.21 -2.02 -6.80
CA TYR A 104 8.30 -0.82 -7.63
C TYR A 104 8.07 -1.18 -9.10
N CYS A 105 7.37 -0.34 -9.85
CA CYS A 105 7.06 -0.61 -11.25
C CYS A 105 6.84 0.65 -12.07
N ASN A 106 6.70 0.49 -13.38
CA ASN A 106 6.26 1.58 -14.25
C ASN A 106 4.73 1.77 -14.16
N ASN A 107 4.26 2.96 -14.54
CA ASN A 107 2.82 3.29 -14.57
C ASN A 107 1.99 2.26 -15.35
N SER A 108 2.47 1.81 -16.51
CA SER A 108 1.78 0.83 -17.36
C SER A 108 1.52 -0.52 -16.67
N GLN A 109 2.28 -0.84 -15.62
CA GLN A 109 2.19 -2.11 -14.89
C GLN A 109 1.39 -2.00 -13.59
N LEU A 110 1.19 -0.78 -13.08
CA LEU A 110 0.67 -0.51 -11.74
C LEU A 110 -0.66 -1.24 -11.47
N HIS A 111 -1.62 -1.08 -12.38
CA HIS A 111 -2.95 -1.68 -12.24
C HIS A 111 -2.91 -3.21 -12.28
N ARG A 112 -2.11 -3.79 -13.17
CA ARG A 112 -1.95 -5.25 -13.27
C ARG A 112 -1.30 -5.81 -12.01
N PHE A 113 -0.27 -5.13 -11.50
CA PHE A 113 0.46 -5.58 -10.33
C PHE A 113 -0.39 -5.49 -9.06
N GLU A 114 -1.16 -4.42 -8.90
CA GLU A 114 -2.11 -4.31 -7.80
C GLU A 114 -3.12 -5.47 -7.80
N LYS A 115 -3.71 -5.79 -8.97
CA LYS A 115 -4.63 -6.92 -9.13
C LYS A 115 -4.00 -8.22 -8.68
N SER A 116 -2.81 -8.53 -9.21
CA SER A 116 -2.11 -9.77 -8.92
C SER A 116 -1.69 -9.89 -7.46
N TRP A 117 -1.31 -8.79 -6.80
CA TRP A 117 -1.00 -8.80 -5.37
C TRP A 117 -2.24 -8.97 -4.52
N LEU A 118 -3.34 -8.28 -4.85
CA LEU A 118 -4.63 -8.48 -4.18
C LEU A 118 -5.10 -9.94 -4.27
N GLN A 119 -5.02 -10.55 -5.45
CA GLN A 119 -5.32 -11.98 -5.65
C GLN A 119 -4.46 -12.85 -4.72
N THR A 120 -3.14 -12.66 -4.79
CA THR A 120 -2.18 -13.43 -3.99
C THR A 120 -2.47 -13.35 -2.49
N TYR A 121 -2.80 -12.16 -1.98
CA TYR A 121 -3.13 -11.98 -0.56
C TYR A 121 -4.53 -12.48 -0.23
N SER A 122 -5.52 -12.30 -1.10
CA SER A 122 -6.90 -12.77 -0.85
C SER A 122 -7.01 -14.29 -0.72
N GLU A 123 -6.12 -15.04 -1.37
CA GLU A 123 -6.07 -16.51 -1.29
C GLU A 123 -5.53 -17.02 0.06
N LYS A 124 -4.79 -16.19 0.79
CA LYS A 124 -3.99 -16.62 1.95
C LYS A 124 -4.32 -15.87 3.24
N GLU A 125 -4.80 -14.64 3.11
CA GLU A 125 -4.89 -13.69 4.20
C GLU A 125 -6.25 -13.00 4.24
N LYS A 126 -6.58 -12.43 5.40
CA LYS A 126 -7.78 -11.61 5.57
C LYS A 126 -7.48 -10.19 5.12
N LEU A 127 -8.21 -9.69 4.11
CA LEU A 127 -8.03 -8.34 3.59
C LEU A 127 -9.01 -7.33 4.22
N TYR A 128 -8.54 -6.10 4.42
CA TYR A 128 -9.37 -4.91 4.60
C TYR A 128 -9.96 -4.43 3.27
N ASN A 129 -9.29 -4.69 2.16
CA ASN A 129 -9.77 -4.37 0.82
C ASN A 129 -11.13 -5.06 0.57
N GLN A 130 -12.19 -4.27 0.51
CA GLN A 130 -13.51 -4.71 0.04
C GLN A 130 -13.58 -4.57 -1.49
N VAL A 131 -12.90 -5.46 -2.22
CA VAL A 131 -12.80 -5.35 -3.69
C VAL A 131 -13.27 -6.64 -4.34
N GLU A 132 -14.22 -6.54 -5.27
CA GLU A 132 -14.55 -7.63 -6.18
C GLU A 132 -13.48 -7.73 -7.27
N ILE A 133 -12.63 -8.75 -7.17
CA ILE A 133 -11.54 -8.99 -8.14
C ILE A 133 -12.11 -9.45 -9.50
N ASP A 134 -13.25 -10.16 -9.49
CA ASP A 134 -13.85 -10.76 -10.70
C ASP A 134 -14.35 -9.71 -11.71
N ASN A 135 -14.63 -8.50 -11.25
CA ASN A 135 -15.12 -7.39 -12.07
C ASN A 135 -14.05 -6.31 -12.33
N TRP A 136 -12.79 -6.57 -11.98
CA TRP A 136 -11.70 -5.59 -12.01
C TRP A 136 -11.48 -4.91 -13.37
N ASP A 137 -11.60 -5.66 -14.46
CA ASP A 137 -11.36 -5.15 -15.82
C ASP A 137 -12.63 -4.57 -16.47
N LYS A 138 -13.80 -4.77 -15.86
CA LYS A 138 -15.08 -4.25 -16.36
C LYS A 138 -15.22 -2.76 -16.03
N ALA A 139 -15.81 -1.99 -16.93
CA ALA A 139 -16.01 -0.55 -16.75
C ALA A 139 -16.69 -0.22 -15.41
N LYS A 140 -17.72 -0.98 -15.00
CA LYS A 140 -18.42 -0.80 -13.71
C LYS A 140 -17.53 -1.00 -12.48
N GLY A 141 -16.63 -1.99 -12.47
CA GLY A 141 -15.69 -2.23 -11.36
C GLY A 141 -14.67 -1.11 -11.20
N ARG A 142 -14.35 -0.40 -12.29
CA ARG A 142 -13.46 0.77 -12.31
C ARG A 142 -14.05 2.01 -11.61
N TRP A 143 -15.38 2.18 -11.67
CA TRP A 143 -16.11 3.30 -11.03
C TRP A 143 -16.45 3.02 -9.55
N VAL A 144 -16.67 1.75 -9.17
CA VAL A 144 -16.93 1.36 -7.77
C VAL A 144 -15.71 1.54 -6.88
N ARG A 145 -14.50 1.51 -7.48
CA ARG A 145 -13.28 1.97 -6.83
C ARG A 145 -13.36 3.49 -6.75
N ASN A 146 -14.09 3.99 -5.76
CA ASN A 146 -14.08 5.39 -5.38
C ASN A 146 -12.61 5.81 -5.33
N ARG A 147 -12.19 6.60 -6.33
CA ARG A 147 -10.84 7.16 -6.35
C ARG A 147 -10.72 7.98 -5.07
N TRP A 148 -9.86 7.51 -4.19
CA TRP A 148 -9.42 8.23 -3.00
C TRP A 148 -8.65 9.49 -3.40
#